data_AF-X1J100-F1
#
_entry.id   AF-X1J100-F1
#
_cell.length_a   1.000
_cell.length_b   1.000
_cell.length_c   1.000
_cell.angle_alpha   90.00
_cell.angle_beta   90.00
_cell.angle_gamma   90.00
#
_symmetry.space_group_name_H-M   'P 1'
#
loop_
_entity.id
_entity.type
_entity.pdbx_description
1 polymer ?
#
loop_
_entity_poly.entity_id
_entity_poly.type
_entity_poly.pdbx_seq_one_letter_code
_entity_poly.pdbx_strand_id
1 'polypeptide(L)' 'LLQMLRERDVKVIVVNKELPKNKLKRMGFESVPTIEAAIDLAQNWHQEADVAVLPAGAETMTRIRSS' A
#
# COMPACT_ATOMS: atom_id res chain seq x y z
N LEU A 1 -7.36 -7.20 -15.41
CA LEU A 1 -7.29 -6.59 -14.06
C LEU A 1 -5.92 -6.79 -13.40
N LEU A 2 -5.44 -8.03 -13.24
CA LEU A 2 -4.08 -8.34 -12.74
C LEU A 2 -2.94 -7.78 -13.63
N GLN A 3 -3.18 -7.62 -14.94
CA GLN A 3 -2.22 -7.06 -15.88
C GLN A 3 -2.01 -5.55 -15.73
N MET A 4 -3.01 -4.79 -15.28
CA MET A 4 -2.92 -3.33 -15.16
C MET A 4 -2.14 -2.87 -13.91
N LEU A 5 -2.01 -3.72 -12.89
CA LEU A 5 -1.18 -3.44 -11.72
C LEU A 5 0.32 -3.68 -11.97
N ARG A 6 0.67 -4.27 -13.11
CA ARG A 6 2.07 -4.48 -13.50
C ARG A 6 2.68 -3.27 -14.21
N GLU A 7 1.87 -2.31 -14.64
CA GLU A 7 2.29 -1.08 -15.35
C GLU A 7 2.26 0.19 -14.50
N ARG A 8 1.75 0.11 -13.26
CA ARG A 8 1.78 1.22 -12.30
C ARG A 8 2.71 0.79 -11.16
N ASP A 9 3.74 1.58 -10.86
CA ASP A 9 4.73 1.35 -9.79
C ASP A 9 4.07 1.44 -8.41
N VAL A 10 3.18 0.48 -8.11
CA VAL A 10 2.36 0.45 -6.90
C VAL A 10 3.03 -0.48 -5.90
N LYS A 11 3.51 0.11 -4.81
CA LYS A 11 4.09 -0.61 -3.69
C LYS A 11 3.08 -0.72 -2.56
N VAL A 12 3.01 -1.89 -1.94
CA VAL A 12 2.05 -2.20 -0.88
C VAL A 12 2.79 -2.48 0.42
N ILE A 13 2.37 -1.80 1.48
CA ILE A 13 2.89 -1.97 2.84
C ILE A 13 1.76 -2.51 3.72
N VAL A 14 2.00 -3.65 4.37
CA VAL A 14 1.05 -4.30 5.27
C VAL A 14 1.46 -4.03 6.72
N VAL A 15 0.59 -3.37 7.49
CA VAL A 15 0.80 -3.14 8.92
C VAL A 15 0.27 -4.35 9.69
N ASN A 16 1.16 -5.23 10.15
CA ASN A 16 0.79 -6.40 10.94
C ASN A 16 1.99 -6.94 11.73
N LYS A 17 1.79 -7.22 13.02
CA LYS A 17 2.83 -7.77 13.92
C LYS A 17 2.98 -9.30 13.82
N GLU A 18 1.95 -10.00 13.35
CA GLU A 18 1.81 -11.46 13.47
C GLU A 18 1.90 -12.19 12.11
N LEU A 19 1.90 -11.45 10.99
CA LEU A 19 2.02 -12.09 9.67
C LEU A 19 3.47 -12.55 9.39
N PRO A 20 3.64 -13.76 8.84
CA PRO A 20 4.96 -14.27 8.47
C PRO A 20 5.53 -13.47 7.30
N LYS A 21 6.54 -12.64 7.59
CA LYS A 21 7.25 -11.75 6.63
C LYS A 21 7.63 -12.44 5.32
N ASN A 22 7.99 -13.72 5.39
CA ASN A 22 8.39 -14.51 4.22
C ASN A 22 7.27 -14.69 3.18
N LYS A 23 6.00 -14.74 3.61
CA LYS A 23 4.86 -14.88 2.69
C LYS A 23 4.56 -13.55 1.99
N LEU A 24 4.60 -12.45 2.73
CA LEU A 24 4.37 -11.10 2.21
C LEU A 24 5.45 -10.67 1.22
N LYS A 25 6.73 -10.94 1.54
CA LYS A 25 7.85 -10.65 0.66
C LYS A 25 7.78 -11.40 -0.67
N ARG A 26 7.33 -12.67 -0.66
CA ARG A 26 7.08 -13.46 -1.89
C ARG A 26 5.95 -12.89 -2.74
N MET A 27 5.02 -12.14 -2.13
CA MET A 27 3.93 -11.45 -2.82
C MET A 27 4.34 -10.03 -3.28
N GLY A 28 5.58 -9.60 -3.03
CA GLY A 28 6.04 -8.24 -3.32
C GLY A 28 5.53 -7.19 -2.34
N PHE A 29 5.07 -7.60 -1.17
CA PHE A 29 4.59 -6.70 -0.12
C PHE A 29 5.66 -6.48 0.94
N GLU A 30 5.78 -5.24 1.39
CA GLU A 30 6.55 -4.88 2.57
C GLU A 30 5.67 -5.01 3.82
N SER A 31 6.26 -5.33 4.96
CA SER A 31 5.52 -5.52 6.21
C SER A 31 6.17 -4.79 7.37
N VAL A 32 5.38 -4.04 8.11
CA VAL A 32 5.84 -3.24 9.26
C VAL A 32 4.94 -3.46 10.48
N PRO A 33 5.46 -3.27 11.70
CA PRO A 33 4.71 -3.55 12.93
C PRO A 33 3.72 -2.45 13.33
N THR A 34 3.85 -1.23 12.79
CA THR A 34 3.06 -0.05 13.17
C THR A 34 2.70 0.81 11.96
N ILE A 35 1.70 1.67 12.12
CA ILE A 35 1.24 2.58 11.05
C ILE A 35 2.30 3.63 10.76
N GLU A 36 2.96 4.15 11.79
CA GLU A 36 4.01 5.17 11.69
C GLU A 36 5.17 4.66 10.81
N ALA A 37 5.61 3.42 11.04
CA ALA A 37 6.65 2.79 10.23
C ALA A 37 6.23 2.58 8.77
N ALA A 38 4.93 2.43 8.49
CA ALA A 38 4.43 2.33 7.12
C ALA A 38 4.48 3.69 6.42
N ILE A 39 4.13 4.76 7.14
CA ILE A 39 4.16 6.13 6.63
C ILE A 39 5.60 6.53 6.34
N ASP A 40 6.53 6.30 7.26
CA ASP A 40 7.96 6.59 7.07
C ASP A 40 8.52 5.88 5.83
N LEU A 41 8.17 4.60 5.65
CA LEU A 41 8.59 3.82 4.49
C LEU A 41 7.97 4.34 3.18
N ALA A 42 6.70 4.75 3.21
CA ALA A 42 6.02 5.33 2.05
C ALA A 42 6.61 6.70 1.67
N GLN A 43 6.94 7.55 2.64
CA GLN A 43 7.56 8.86 2.42
C GLN A 43 8.98 8.74 1.85
N ASN A 44 9.73 7.71 2.25
CA ASN A 44 11.03 7.42 1.65
C ASN A 44 10.92 7.05 0.16
N TRP A 45 9.79 6.50 -0.28
CA TRP A 45 9.55 6.23 -1.70
C TRP A 45 9.03 7.46 -2.45
N HIS A 46 8.18 8.27 -1.81
CA HIS A 46 7.61 9.48 -2.38
C HIS A 46 7.49 10.57 -1.31
N GLN A 47 8.42 11.54 -1.31
CA GLN A 47 8.52 12.57 -0.27
C GLN A 47 7.33 13.54 -0.23
N GLU A 48 6.64 13.74 -1.37
CA GLU A 48 5.55 14.71 -1.52
C GLU A 48 4.31 14.04 -2.13
N ALA A 49 3.78 13.02 -1.46
CA ALA A 49 2.58 12.31 -1.90
C ALA A 49 1.31 12.81 -1.19
N ASP A 50 0.22 12.95 -1.96
CA ASP A 50 -1.12 13.13 -1.39
C ASP A 50 -1.55 11.88 -0.63
N VAL A 51 -2.13 12.08 0.56
CA VAL A 51 -2.59 10.98 1.42
C VAL A 51 -4.11 10.90 1.41
N ALA A 52 -4.63 9.73 1.07
CA ALA A 52 -6.05 9.40 1.17
C ALA A 52 -6.26 8.30 2.22
N VAL A 53 -7.24 8.49 3.12
CA VAL A 53 -7.60 7.52 4.15
C VAL A 53 -8.95 6.90 3.83
N LEU A 54 -8.99 5.56 3.77
CA LEU A 54 -10.19 4.78 3.51
C LEU A 54 -10.54 3.97 4.77
N PRO A 55 -11.52 4.41 5.60
CA PRO A 55 -11.91 3.67 6.79
C PRO A 55 -12.64 2.37 6.45
N ALA A 56 -12.48 1.35 7.31
CA ALA A 56 -13.13 0.05 7.14
C ALA A 56 -14.66 0.20 7.13
N GLY A 57 -15.32 -0.38 6.12
CA GLY A 57 -16.77 -0.30 5.91
C GLY A 57 -17.20 0.71 4.83
N ALA A 58 -16.27 1.51 4.29
CA ALA A 58 -16.54 2.32 3.11
C ALA A 58 -16.42 1.45 1.84
N GLU A 59 -17.51 0.81 1.41
CA GLU A 59 -17.60 0.24 0.05
C GLU A 59 -17.56 1.39 -0.97
N THR A 60 -16.35 1.85 -1.28
CA THR A 60 -16.14 3.04 -2.12
C THR A 60 -15.68 2.61 -3.52
N MET A 61 -16.55 2.81 -4.52
CA MET A 61 -16.16 2.72 -5.93
C MET A 61 -15.27 3.91 -6.29
N THR A 62 -13.95 3.73 -6.16
CA THR A 62 -12.99 4.78 -6.52
C THR A 62 -12.72 4.74 -8.03
N ARG A 63 -13.29 5.69 -8.78
CA ARG A 63 -13.01 5.86 -10.22
C ARG A 63 -11.86 6.85 -10.40
N ILE A 64 -10.66 6.34 -10.68
CA ILE A 64 -9.50 7.17 -11.01
C ILE A 64 -9.75 7.81 -12.38
N ARG A 65 -9.89 9.15 -12.43
CA ARG A 65 -9.91 9.90 -13.69
C ARG A 65 -8.48 10.29 -14.04
N SER A 66 -7.93 9.68 -15.08
CA SER A 66 -6.70 10.18 -15.72
C SER A 66 -7.09 11.43 -16.52
N SER A 67 -6.40 12.55 -16.29
CA SER A 67 -6.46 13.72 -17.19
C SER A 67 -5.53 13.52 -18.37
#